data_AF-A0A920JB78-F1
#
_entry.id   AF-A0A920JB78-F1
#
_cell.length_a   1.000
_cell.length_b   1.000
_cell.length_c   1.000
_cell.angle_alpha   90.00
_cell.angle_beta   90.00
_cell.angle_gamma   90.00
#
_symmetry.space_group_name_H-M   'P 1'
#
loop_
_entity.id
_entity.type
_entity.pdbx_description
1 polymer ?
#
loop_
_entity_poly.entity_id
_entity_poly.type
_entity_poly.pdbx_seq_one_letter_code
_entity_poly.pdbx_strand_id
1 'polypeptide(L)'
;MKEVLTRRYKRTLSGEMPLPNLILIDGGKGQVNVAHQVLVDLGIPLERIDLIGLAKGRSERRRVGGGSKLKDFEYIVKPNMKNEIRPHGNSPELYFLQNIRDESHRFAIQFQRQLKRSENLHSVLEDFPGVGSERRKLLLRQFGASPR
;
A
#
# COMPACT_ATOMS: atom_id res chain seq x y z
N MET A 1 1.55 8.41 4.99
CA MET A 1 0.87 7.36 5.78
C MET A 1 0.13 7.91 7.00
N LYS A 2 0.80 8.65 7.92
CA LYS A 2 0.15 9.26 9.10
C LYS A 2 -1.16 9.97 8.77
N GLU A 3 -1.14 10.87 7.78
CA GLU A 3 -2.32 11.62 7.33
C GLU A 3 -3.48 10.72 6.86
N VAL A 4 -3.17 9.72 6.02
CA VAL A 4 -4.16 8.79 5.47
C VAL A 4 -4.86 8.00 6.59
N LEU A 5 -4.07 7.49 7.55
CA LEU A 5 -4.61 6.75 8.70
C LEU A 5 -5.44 7.68 9.60
N THR A 6 -4.95 8.90 9.85
CA THR A 6 -5.65 9.89 10.67
C THR A 6 -7.03 10.21 10.07
N ARG A 7 -7.09 10.48 8.77
CA ARG A 7 -8.35 10.75 8.06
C ARG A 7 -9.29 9.55 8.08
N ARG A 8 -8.79 8.34 7.83
CA ARG A 8 -9.59 7.11 7.86
C ARG A 8 -10.25 6.91 9.23
N TYR A 9 -9.46 7.00 10.30
CA TYR A 9 -9.94 6.68 11.63
C TYR A 9 -10.74 7.80 12.29
N LYS A 10 -10.55 9.06 11.89
CA LYS A 10 -11.52 10.13 12.22
C LYS A 10 -12.93 9.81 11.72
N ARG A 11 -13.05 9.25 10.52
CA ARG A 11 -14.35 8.81 9.96
C ARG A 11 -14.92 7.58 10.68
N THR A 12 -14.05 6.73 11.22
CA THR A 12 -14.48 5.64 12.10
C THR A 12 -15.05 6.18 13.41
N LEU A 13 -14.40 7.20 14.00
CA LEU A 13 -14.89 7.85 15.22
C LEU A 13 -16.19 8.64 15.01
N SER A 14 -16.43 9.17 13.80
CA SER A 14 -17.72 9.80 13.45
C SER A 14 -18.84 8.80 13.17
N GLY A 15 -18.56 7.49 13.18
CA GLY A 15 -19.53 6.44 12.89
C GLY A 15 -19.78 6.17 11.41
N GLU A 16 -19.08 6.84 10.49
CA GLU A 16 -19.23 6.63 9.04
C GLU A 16 -18.65 5.30 8.56
N MET A 17 -17.70 4.72 9.31
CA MET A 17 -17.08 3.45 8.99
C MET A 17 -16.92 2.59 10.24
N PRO A 18 -17.07 1.25 10.14
CA PRO A 18 -16.82 0.37 11.27
C PRO A 18 -15.34 0.34 11.63
N LEU A 19 -15.07 0.05 12.89
CA LEU A 19 -13.71 -0.21 13.38
C LEU A 19 -13.29 -1.62 12.92
N PRO A 20 -12.14 -1.80 12.24
CA PRO A 20 -11.70 -3.12 11.83
C PRO A 20 -11.16 -3.91 13.03
N ASN A 21 -11.26 -5.24 12.96
CA ASN A 21 -10.63 -6.13 13.93
C ASN A 21 -9.12 -6.29 13.69
N LEU A 22 -8.66 -6.10 12.44
CA LEU A 22 -7.26 -6.23 12.04
C LEU A 22 -6.86 -5.07 11.10
N ILE A 23 -5.71 -4.47 11.38
CA ILE A 23 -5.03 -3.52 10.52
C ILE A 23 -3.74 -4.18 10.05
N LEU A 24 -3.63 -4.43 8.75
CA LEU A 24 -2.41 -4.89 8.09
C LEU A 24 -1.71 -3.71 7.41
N ILE A 25 -0.45 -3.45 7.79
CA ILE A 25 0.42 -2.46 7.18
C ILE A 25 1.40 -3.16 6.24
N ASP A 26 1.51 -2.69 5.00
CA ASP A 26 2.51 -3.16 4.04
C ASP A 26 3.88 -2.51 4.33
N GLY A 27 4.53 -3.00 5.39
CA GLY A 27 5.87 -2.60 5.75
C GLY A 27 6.26 -2.95 7.17
N GLY A 28 7.50 -2.56 7.51
CA GLY A 28 8.17 -2.96 8.74
C GLY A 28 7.82 -2.11 9.97
N LYS A 29 8.59 -2.33 11.04
CA LYS A 29 8.37 -1.75 12.38
C LYS A 29 8.15 -0.23 12.39
N GLY A 30 8.91 0.53 11.60
CA GLY A 30 8.75 1.98 11.53
C GLY A 30 7.34 2.41 11.09
N GLN A 31 6.78 1.72 10.11
CA GLN A 31 5.43 2.03 9.62
C GLN A 31 4.34 1.57 10.60
N VAL A 32 4.51 0.39 11.19
CA VAL A 32 3.61 -0.10 12.25
C VAL A 32 3.58 0.84 13.43
N ASN A 33 4.72 1.39 13.85
CA ASN A 33 4.79 2.35 14.95
C ASN A 33 4.08 3.67 14.61
N VAL A 34 4.18 4.15 13.38
CA VAL A 34 3.42 5.33 12.94
C VAL A 34 1.92 5.05 12.97
N ALA A 35 1.48 3.88 12.52
CA ALA A 35 0.06 3.49 12.59
C ALA A 35 -0.42 3.38 14.04
N HIS A 36 0.36 2.76 14.91
CA HIS A 36 0.10 2.66 16.34
C HIS A 36 -0.04 4.04 16.97
N GLN A 37 0.89 4.95 16.70
CA GLN A 37 0.84 6.31 17.24
C GLN A 37 -0.42 7.06 16.79
N VAL A 38 -0.87 6.88 15.54
CA VAL A 38 -2.14 7.50 15.08
C VAL A 38 -3.34 6.97 15.86
N LEU A 39 -3.40 5.68 16.13
CA LEU A 39 -4.51 5.10 16.91
C LEU A 39 -4.49 5.64 18.35
N VAL A 40 -3.31 5.76 18.96
CA VAL A 40 -3.11 6.36 20.29
C VAL A 40 -3.53 7.83 20.29
N ASP A 41 -3.03 8.63 19.33
CA ASP A 41 -3.32 10.06 19.21
C ASP A 41 -4.84 10.32 19.04
N LEU A 42 -5.57 9.38 18.44
CA LEU A 42 -7.02 9.44 18.24
C LEU A 42 -7.83 8.82 19.39
N GLY A 43 -7.19 8.28 20.43
CA GLY A 43 -7.86 7.66 21.56
C GLY A 43 -8.60 6.35 21.22
N ILE A 44 -8.19 5.68 20.15
CA ILE A 44 -8.81 4.41 19.73
C ILE A 44 -8.28 3.28 20.62
N PRO A 45 -9.16 2.47 21.25
CA PRO A 45 -8.74 1.42 22.16
C PRO A 45 -7.99 0.31 21.41
N LEU A 46 -6.68 0.21 21.68
CA LEU A 46 -5.79 -0.75 21.01
C LEU A 46 -6.12 -2.21 21.34
N GLU A 47 -6.83 -2.47 22.43
CA GLU A 47 -7.28 -3.82 22.83
C GLU A 47 -8.37 -4.38 21.90
N ARG A 48 -9.02 -3.52 21.11
CA ARG A 48 -10.10 -3.92 20.20
C ARG A 48 -9.62 -4.19 18.77
N ILE A 49 -8.33 -3.95 18.49
CA ILE A 49 -7.79 -3.98 17.14
C ILE A 49 -6.41 -4.61 17.14
N ASP A 50 -6.25 -5.68 16.37
CA ASP A 50 -4.93 -6.17 16.04
C ASP A 50 -4.26 -5.26 15.01
N LEU A 51 -3.03 -4.85 15.27
CA LEU A 51 -2.20 -4.11 14.34
C LEU A 51 -0.95 -4.92 14.03
N ILE A 52 -0.77 -5.23 12.75
CA ILE A 52 0.38 -5.99 12.26
C ILE A 52 0.99 -5.30 11.02
N GLY A 53 2.28 -5.51 10.81
CA GLY A 53 2.95 -5.20 9.56
C GLY A 53 3.49 -6.46 8.92
N LEU A 54 3.35 -6.59 7.59
CA LEU A 54 3.97 -7.64 6.80
C LEU A 54 5.12 -7.01 6.02
N ALA A 55 6.34 -7.50 6.24
CA ALA A 55 7.54 -6.96 5.62
C ALA A 55 8.41 -8.07 5.03
N LYS A 56 9.16 -7.71 3.98
CA LYS A 56 10.15 -8.60 3.37
C LYS A 56 11.48 -8.47 4.10
N GLY A 57 12.02 -9.60 4.56
CA GLY A 57 13.36 -9.73 5.09
C GLY A 57 14.34 -10.05 3.96
N ARG A 58 15.52 -9.43 3.99
CA ARG A 58 16.63 -9.85 3.13
C ARG A 58 17.21 -11.14 3.70
N SER A 59 17.43 -12.14 2.85
CA SER A 59 17.86 -13.47 3.27
C SER A 59 19.11 -13.45 4.14
N GLU A 60 19.09 -14.20 5.24
CA GLU A 60 20.32 -14.72 5.83
C GLU A 60 20.95 -15.69 4.82
N ARG A 61 22.25 -15.55 4.52
CA ARG A 61 22.98 -16.46 3.63
C ARG A 61 22.88 -17.89 4.16
N ARG A 62 21.95 -18.71 3.66
CA ARG A 62 22.03 -20.17 3.79
C ARG A 62 23.17 -20.65 2.90
N ARG A 63 24.34 -20.90 3.50
CA ARG A 63 25.39 -21.72 2.91
C ARG A 63 24.92 -23.18 2.90
N VAL A 64 24.09 -23.53 1.94
CA VAL A 64 23.87 -24.93 1.57
C VAL A 64 24.56 -25.10 0.22
N GLY A 65 25.45 -26.10 0.14
CA GLY A 65 26.41 -26.29 -0.94
C GLY A 65 25.84 -26.11 -2.35
N GLY A 66 26.61 -25.43 -3.20
CA GLY A 66 26.44 -25.46 -4.66
C GLY A 66 25.68 -24.30 -5.32
N GLY A 67 24.98 -23.45 -4.58
CA GLY A 67 24.31 -22.29 -5.20
C GLY A 67 23.49 -21.49 -4.20
N SER A 68 23.98 -20.31 -3.82
CA SER A 68 23.25 -19.42 -2.91
C SER A 68 22.07 -18.79 -3.65
N LYS A 69 20.89 -19.42 -3.59
CA LYS A 69 19.64 -18.70 -3.86
C LYS A 69 19.24 -17.97 -2.58
N LEU A 70 19.31 -16.65 -2.60
CA LEU A 70 18.62 -15.82 -1.61
C LEU A 70 17.13 -16.15 -1.72
N LYS A 71 16.57 -16.83 -0.71
CA LYS A 71 15.11 -16.92 -0.58
C LYS A 71 14.68 -15.75 0.26
N ASP A 72 14.03 -14.77 -0.37
CA ASP A 72 13.32 -13.73 0.37
C ASP A 72 12.34 -14.42 1.34
N PHE A 73 12.30 -13.95 2.57
CA PHE A 73 11.34 -14.39 3.55
C PHE A 73 10.49 -13.21 4.00
N GLU A 74 9.30 -13.52 4.49
CA GLU A 74 8.43 -12.51 5.06
C GLU A 74 8.33 -12.71 6.55
N TYR A 75 8.18 -11.60 7.25
CA TYR A 75 8.04 -11.57 8.69
C TYR A 75 6.94 -10.59 9.08
N ILE A 76 6.33 -10.90 10.21
CA ILE A 76 5.25 -10.13 10.80
C ILE A 76 5.83 -9.33 11.97
N VAL A 77 5.47 -8.06 12.05
CA VAL A 77 5.79 -7.18 13.17
C VAL A 77 4.52 -6.73 13.88
N LYS A 78 4.54 -6.69 15.21
CA LYS A 78 3.50 -6.07 16.03
C LYS A 78 4.06 -4.82 16.73
N PRO A 79 3.22 -3.83 17.06
CA PRO A 79 3.62 -2.72 17.93
C PRO A 79 4.20 -3.25 19.25
N ASN A 80 5.20 -2.55 19.79
CA ASN A 80 5.84 -2.85 21.07
C ASN A 80 6.50 -4.23 21.19
N MET A 81 6.56 -5.01 20.10
CA MET A 81 7.24 -6.30 20.07
C MET A 81 8.69 -6.12 19.63
N LYS A 82 9.63 -6.69 20.40
CA LYS A 82 11.06 -6.64 20.06
C LYS A 82 11.39 -7.55 18.89
N ASN A 83 10.85 -8.78 18.92
CA ASN A 83 11.16 -9.82 17.95
C ASN A 83 10.13 -9.82 16.81
N GLU A 84 10.58 -10.18 15.62
CA GLU A 84 9.74 -10.44 14.46
C GLU A 84 9.13 -11.85 14.57
N ILE A 85 7.91 -12.03 14.07
CA ILE A 85 7.32 -13.36 13.89
C ILE A 85 7.68 -13.83 12.47
N ARG A 86 8.37 -14.95 12.36
CA ARG A 86 8.73 -15.57 11.08
C ARG A 86 7.84 -16.80 10.85
N PRO A 87 6.69 -16.67 10.16
CA PRO A 87 5.87 -17.82 9.83
C PRO A 87 6.61 -18.77 8.88
N HIS A 88 6.21 -20.03 8.87
CA HIS A 88 6.73 -20.99 7.90
C HIS A 88 6.38 -20.51 6.48
N GLY A 89 7.32 -20.60 5.56
CA GLY A 89 7.15 -20.04 4.20
C GLY A 89 6.02 -20.66 3.37
N ASN A 90 5.44 -21.77 3.83
CA ASN A 90 4.31 -22.46 3.18
C ASN A 90 3.05 -22.45 4.07
N SER A 91 2.99 -21.59 5.09
CA SER A 91 1.84 -21.57 6.01
C SER A 91 0.61 -20.91 5.36
N PRO A 92 -0.61 -21.44 5.56
CA PRO A 92 -1.83 -20.84 5.04
C PRO A 92 -2.05 -19.39 5.50
N GLU A 93 -1.66 -19.08 6.73
CA GLU A 93 -1.80 -17.75 7.33
C GLU A 93 -0.91 -16.72 6.63
N LEU A 94 0.32 -17.12 6.26
CA LEU A 94 1.22 -16.26 5.50
C LEU A 94 0.65 -15.98 4.11
N TYR A 95 0.15 -16.99 3.42
CA TYR A 95 -0.48 -16.81 2.11
C TYR A 95 -1.72 -15.92 2.20
N PHE A 96 -2.52 -16.03 3.25
CA PHE A 96 -3.65 -15.14 3.49
C PHE A 96 -3.22 -13.68 3.63
N LEU A 97 -2.20 -13.40 4.45
CA LEU A 97 -1.68 -12.04 4.62
C LEU A 97 -1.06 -11.49 3.33
N GLN A 98 -0.36 -12.34 2.57
CA GLN A 98 0.18 -11.99 1.25
C GLN A 98 -0.93 -11.59 0.28
N ASN A 99 -2.03 -12.36 0.22
CA ASN A 99 -3.16 -12.05 -0.64
C ASN A 99 -3.79 -10.70 -0.29
N ILE A 100 -3.95 -10.37 0.99
CA ILE A 100 -4.47 -9.06 1.42
C ILE A 100 -3.53 -7.93 0.99
N ARG A 101 -2.22 -8.11 1.17
CA ARG A 101 -1.22 -7.13 0.72
C ARG A 101 -1.28 -6.95 -0.79
N ASP A 102 -1.27 -8.05 -1.54
CA ASP A 102 -1.20 -8.03 -2.99
C ASP A 102 -2.46 -7.38 -3.58
N GLU A 103 -3.63 -7.59 -2.98
CA GLU A 103 -4.86 -6.90 -3.33
C GLU A 103 -4.81 -5.39 -3.00
N SER A 104 -4.25 -5.03 -1.85
CA SER A 104 -4.03 -3.62 -1.47
C SER A 104 -3.06 -2.93 -2.44
N HIS A 105 -2.00 -3.62 -2.83
CA HIS A 105 -1.01 -3.14 -3.79
C HIS A 105 -1.61 -3.01 -5.19
N ARG A 106 -2.42 -4.00 -5.62
CA ARG A 106 -3.17 -3.96 -6.89
C ARG A 106 -4.08 -2.74 -6.95
N PHE A 107 -4.84 -2.49 -5.89
CA PHE A 107 -5.73 -1.32 -5.81
C PHE A 107 -4.95 0.00 -5.88
N ALA A 108 -3.84 0.12 -5.13
CA ALA A 108 -3.00 1.30 -5.15
C ALA A 108 -2.39 1.56 -6.54
N ILE A 109 -1.87 0.53 -7.20
CA ILE A 109 -1.34 0.63 -8.57
C ILE A 109 -2.44 1.07 -9.53
N GLN A 110 -3.63 0.45 -9.46
CA GLN A 110 -4.74 0.77 -10.34
C GLN A 110 -5.16 2.24 -10.20
N PHE A 111 -5.28 2.73 -8.96
CA PHE A 111 -5.60 4.12 -8.69
C PHE A 111 -4.54 5.08 -9.23
N GLN A 112 -3.25 4.80 -9.01
CA GLN A 112 -2.17 5.61 -9.56
C GLN A 112 -2.16 5.62 -11.10
N ARG A 113 -2.43 4.47 -11.73
CA ARG A 113 -2.55 4.39 -13.19
C ARG A 113 -3.72 5.23 -13.70
N GLN A 114 -4.84 5.22 -12.99
CA GLN A 114 -6.01 6.05 -13.32
C GLN A 114 -5.69 7.55 -13.19
N LEU A 115 -5.06 7.95 -12.08
CA LEU A 115 -4.62 9.34 -11.88
C LEU A 115 -3.68 9.80 -12.98
N LYS A 116 -2.63 9.03 -13.29
CA LYS A 116 -1.70 9.35 -14.39
C LYS A 116 -2.39 9.43 -15.74
N ARG A 117 -3.35 8.53 -16.01
CA ARG A 117 -4.14 8.60 -17.24
C ARG A 117 -4.97 9.90 -17.30
N SER A 118 -5.50 10.35 -16.17
CA SER A 118 -6.27 11.59 -16.05
C SER A 118 -5.38 12.84 -16.12
N GLU A 119 -4.19 12.83 -15.52
CA GLU A 119 -3.20 13.91 -15.62
C GLU A 119 -2.68 14.03 -17.05
N ASN A 120 -2.47 12.93 -17.76
CA ASN A 120 -2.17 12.92 -19.19
C ASN A 120 -3.32 13.46 -20.07
N LEU A 121 -4.53 13.64 -19.53
CA LEU A 121 -5.60 14.37 -20.23
C LEU A 121 -5.44 15.90 -20.14
N HIS A 122 -4.67 16.40 -19.16
CA HIS A 122 -4.08 17.74 -19.23
C HIS A 122 -2.91 17.62 -20.20
N SER A 123 -3.28 17.64 -21.47
CA SER A 123 -2.43 17.25 -22.58
C SER A 123 -1.40 18.35 -22.84
N VAL A 124 -0.18 17.98 -23.25
CA VAL A 124 0.79 18.87 -23.93
C VAL A 124 0.10 19.74 -25.01
N LEU A 125 -1.00 19.25 -25.60
CA LEU A 125 -1.84 19.97 -26.56
C LEU A 125 -2.59 21.20 -25.99
N GLU A 126 -2.73 21.32 -24.68
CA GLU A 126 -3.32 22.48 -24.00
C GLU A 126 -2.29 23.60 -23.77
N ASP A 127 -1.00 23.26 -23.69
CA ASP A 127 0.11 24.21 -23.59
C ASP A 127 0.50 24.82 -24.94
N PHE A 128 -0.06 24.34 -26.07
CA PHE A 128 0.19 24.89 -27.39
C PHE A 128 -0.74 26.08 -27.71
N PRO A 129 -0.24 27.33 -27.67
CA PRO A 129 -1.02 28.48 -28.11
C PRO A 129 -1.36 28.33 -29.60
N GLY A 130 -2.66 28.42 -29.94
CA GLY A 130 -3.15 28.32 -31.32
C GLY A 130 -3.91 27.03 -31.66
N VAL A 131 -3.97 26.04 -30.77
CA VAL A 131 -4.80 24.83 -30.98
C VAL A 131 -6.15 24.97 -30.29
N GLY A 132 -7.20 25.21 -31.09
CA GLY A 132 -8.58 25.28 -30.63
C GLY A 132 -9.12 23.95 -30.07
N SER A 133 -10.17 24.02 -29.26
CA SER A 133 -10.81 22.87 -28.58
C SER A 133 -11.22 21.74 -29.53
N GLU A 134 -11.68 22.07 -30.74
CA GLU A 134 -12.11 21.07 -31.74
C GLU A 134 -10.94 20.30 -32.35
N ARG A 135 -9.83 20.98 -32.67
CA ARG A 135 -8.60 20.31 -33.13
C ARG A 135 -8.00 19.44 -32.03
N ARG A 136 -8.06 19.88 -30.77
CA ARG A 136 -7.65 19.08 -29.60
C ARG A 136 -8.46 17.78 -29.47
N LYS A 137 -9.79 17.85 -29.54
CA LYS A 137 -10.66 16.67 -29.48
C LYS A 137 -10.36 15.68 -30.61
N LEU A 138 -10.12 16.18 -31.83
CA LEU A 138 -9.76 15.34 -32.98
C LEU A 138 -8.43 14.61 -32.74
N LEU A 139 -7.40 15.31 -32.26
CA LEU A 139 -6.10 14.71 -31.94
C LEU A 139 -6.20 13.67 -30.81
N LEU A 140 -6.94 13.97 -29.74
CA LEU A 140 -7.18 13.04 -28.63
C LEU A 140 -7.98 11.80 -29.06
N ARG A 141 -8.93 11.95 -29.99
CA ARG A 141 -9.70 10.82 -30.55
C ARG A 141 -8.86 9.95 -31.47
N GLN A 142 -7.99 10.56 -32.28
CA GLN A 142 -7.19 9.86 -33.28
C GLN A 142 -5.98 9.13 -32.67
N PHE A 143 -5.32 9.76 -31.71
CA PHE A 143 -4.07 9.25 -31.13
C PHE A 143 -4.22 8.71 -29.70
N GLY A 144 -5.37 8.93 -29.06
CA GLY A 144 -5.59 8.57 -27.66
C GLY A 144 -4.74 9.41 -26.70
N ALA A 145 -5.03 9.32 -25.39
CA ALA A 145 -4.10 9.83 -24.37
C ALA A 145 -2.76 9.10 -24.57
N SER A 146 -1.71 9.88 -24.86
CA SER A 146 -0.41 9.42 -25.37
C SER A 146 0.00 8.03 -24.85
N PRO A 147 0.38 7.07 -25.72
CA PRO A 147 1.33 6.06 -25.31
C PRO A 147 2.63 6.77 -24.92
N ARG A 148 3.30 6.23 -23.90
CA ARG A 148 4.49 6.80 -23.25
C ARG A 148 5.60 7.20 -24.22
#